data_AF-A0AAN6H506-F1
#
_entry.id   AF-A0AAN6H506-F1
#
_cell.length_a   1.000
_cell.length_b   1.000
_cell.length_c   1.000
_cell.angle_alpha   90.00
_cell.angle_beta   90.00
_cell.angle_gamma   90.00
#
_symmetry.space_group_name_H-M   'P 1'
#
loop_
_entity.id
_entity.type
_entity.pdbx_description
1 polymer ?
#
loop_
_entity_poly.entity_id
_entity_poly.type
_entity_poly.pdbx_seq_one_letter_code
_entity_poly.pdbx_strand_id
1 'polypeptide(L)'
;MSTNITWHSGLTRQERSELRKQRGCTVWFTGLSASGKSTIAIALEQHLLQKGLACYRLDGDNVRFGLNKDLGFSPKDREENIRRIAEVAKLFADSTTIALTSFISPYAADRQLARDLHSHVPKDSSDSPLPFIEVFVDIPVAEAEKRDPKGLYKKARAGEIKEFTGISAPYEAPEKAEVHIHSERTSVEEAVVMITTYLEERGLLEVKS
;
A
#
# COMPACT_ATOMS: atom_id res chain seq x y z
N MET A 1 -15.13 -14.23 -14.32
CA MET A 1 -15.62 -14.75 -13.02
C MET A 1 -15.63 -16.25 -13.08
N SER A 2 -14.95 -16.91 -12.15
CA SER A 2 -14.89 -18.37 -12.05
C SER A 2 -16.25 -18.89 -11.57
N THR A 3 -16.93 -19.71 -12.36
CA THR A 3 -18.35 -20.07 -12.13
C THR A 3 -18.60 -21.25 -11.19
N ASN A 4 -17.57 -21.86 -10.59
CA ASN A 4 -17.72 -23.11 -9.82
C ASN A 4 -16.82 -23.18 -8.56
N ILE A 5 -16.62 -22.07 -7.83
CA ILE A 5 -15.82 -22.07 -6.60
C ILE A 5 -16.73 -21.87 -5.39
N THR A 6 -16.81 -22.90 -4.55
CA THR A 6 -17.44 -22.82 -3.22
C THR A 6 -16.38 -22.51 -2.18
N TRP A 7 -16.62 -21.52 -1.32
CA TRP A 7 -15.76 -21.27 -0.16
C TRP A 7 -15.91 -22.43 0.84
N HIS A 8 -14.78 -23.03 1.24
CA HIS A 8 -14.75 -24.02 2.33
C HIS A 8 -14.60 -23.29 3.67
N SER A 9 -15.33 -23.71 4.70
CA SER A 9 -15.25 -23.12 6.04
C SER A 9 -13.91 -23.48 6.71
N GLY A 10 -13.17 -22.45 7.13
CA GLY A 10 -11.96 -22.54 7.95
C GLY A 10 -12.08 -21.68 9.21
N LEU A 11 -10.95 -21.32 9.82
CA LEU A 11 -10.93 -20.35 10.93
C LEU A 11 -11.45 -18.98 10.48
N THR A 12 -12.27 -18.35 11.32
CA THR A 12 -12.66 -16.95 11.19
C THR A 12 -11.44 -16.03 11.35
N ARG A 13 -11.51 -14.80 10.83
CA ARG A 13 -10.47 -13.77 11.03
C ARG A 13 -10.27 -13.44 12.51
N GLN A 14 -11.35 -13.46 13.30
CA GLN A 14 -11.28 -13.23 14.73
C GLN A 14 -10.46 -14.31 15.42
N GLU A 15 -10.81 -15.59 15.23
CA GLU A 15 -10.05 -16.72 15.79
C GLU A 15 -8.58 -16.68 15.35
N ARG A 16 -8.32 -16.39 14.08
CA ARG A 16 -6.95 -16.26 13.56
C ARG A 16 -6.19 -15.13 14.28
N SER A 17 -6.83 -13.97 14.46
CA SER A 17 -6.22 -12.81 15.13
C SER A 17 -5.95 -13.07 16.61
N GLU A 18 -6.85 -13.76 17.31
CA GLU A 18 -6.70 -14.15 18.71
C GLU A 18 -5.56 -15.16 18.90
N LEU A 19 -5.50 -16.19 18.05
CA LEU A 19 -4.43 -17.21 18.07
C LEU A 19 -3.05 -16.61 17.74
N ARG A 20 -3.01 -15.65 16.81
CA ARG A 20 -1.79 -14.95 16.39
C ARG A 20 -1.43 -13.77 17.30
N LYS A 21 -2.36 -13.32 18.15
CA LYS A 21 -2.25 -12.12 19.00
C LYS A 21 -1.89 -10.87 18.19
N GLN A 22 -2.49 -10.77 17.00
CA GLN A 22 -2.25 -9.67 16.07
C GLN A 22 -3.42 -9.58 15.07
N ARG A 23 -3.79 -8.35 14.72
CA ARG A 23 -4.71 -8.07 13.61
C ARG A 23 -3.92 -7.75 12.34
N GLY A 24 -4.43 -8.21 11.21
CA GLY A 24 -3.88 -7.81 9.91
C GLY A 24 -4.58 -6.58 9.36
N CYS A 25 -3.86 -5.80 8.57
CA CYS A 25 -4.37 -4.65 7.85
C CYS A 25 -3.46 -4.34 6.65
N THR A 26 -3.92 -3.46 5.77
CA THR A 26 -3.12 -2.96 4.66
C THR A 26 -2.84 -1.48 4.87
N VAL A 27 -1.56 -1.12 4.91
CA VAL A 27 -1.07 0.26 4.84
C VAL A 27 -0.69 0.53 3.38
N TRP A 28 -1.54 1.30 2.70
CA TRP A 28 -1.44 1.59 1.28
C TRP A 28 -0.78 2.93 1.03
N PHE A 29 0.52 2.93 0.74
CA PHE A 29 1.21 4.15 0.35
C PHE A 29 0.88 4.53 -1.09
N THR A 30 0.53 5.80 -1.30
CA THR A 30 0.33 6.41 -2.62
C THR A 30 1.06 7.75 -2.70
N GLY A 31 1.55 8.12 -3.88
CA GLY A 31 2.36 9.33 -4.06
C GLY A 31 3.23 9.30 -5.31
N LEU A 32 3.77 10.46 -5.69
CA LEU A 32 4.67 10.61 -6.83
C LEU A 32 5.94 9.74 -6.71
N SER A 33 6.60 9.47 -7.84
CA SER A 33 7.96 8.90 -7.81
C SER A 33 8.87 9.78 -6.94
N ALA A 34 9.86 9.19 -6.25
CA ALA A 34 10.75 9.91 -5.32
C ALA A 34 10.08 10.67 -4.15
N SER A 35 8.77 10.48 -3.88
CA SER A 35 8.12 11.05 -2.69
C SER A 35 8.58 10.45 -1.36
N GLY A 36 9.22 9.28 -1.39
CA GLY A 36 9.73 8.63 -0.17
C GLY A 36 8.90 7.44 0.32
N LYS A 37 7.86 7.01 -0.42
CA LYS A 37 7.03 5.82 -0.08
C LYS A 37 7.84 4.61 0.37
N SER A 38 8.78 4.13 -0.46
CA SER A 38 9.57 2.95 -0.14
C SER A 38 10.49 3.19 1.07
N THR A 39 11.04 4.40 1.21
CA THR A 39 11.87 4.77 2.38
C THR A 39 11.07 4.69 3.68
N ILE A 40 9.88 5.28 3.71
CA ILE A 40 8.98 5.24 4.86
C ILE A 40 8.50 3.80 5.11
N ALA A 41 8.14 3.06 4.06
CA ALA A 41 7.68 1.67 4.18
C ALA A 41 8.76 0.75 4.75
N ILE A 42 10.03 0.92 4.36
CA ILE A 42 11.16 0.15 4.91
C ILE A 42 11.36 0.47 6.40
N ALA A 43 11.36 1.75 6.76
CA ALA A 43 11.52 2.17 8.16
C ALA A 43 10.34 1.68 9.03
N LEU A 44 9.11 1.75 8.51
CA LEU A 44 7.91 1.26 9.18
C LEU A 44 7.95 -0.27 9.35
N GLU A 45 8.35 -1.02 8.32
CA GLU A 45 8.52 -2.47 8.38
C GLU A 45 9.50 -2.86 9.49
N GLN A 46 10.67 -2.22 9.53
CA GLN A 46 11.68 -2.44 10.57
C GLN A 46 11.11 -2.13 11.97
N HIS A 47 10.44 -0.99 12.12
CA HIS A 47 9.85 -0.57 13.39
C HIS A 47 8.79 -1.55 13.91
N LEU A 48 7.88 -2.01 13.04
CA LEU A 48 6.84 -2.98 13.42
C LEU A 48 7.43 -4.36 13.76
N LEU A 49 8.40 -4.84 12.97
CA LEU A 49 9.08 -6.11 13.24
C LEU A 49 9.87 -6.07 14.56
N GLN A 50 10.51 -4.95 14.90
CA GLN A 50 11.18 -4.75 16.19
C GLN A 50 10.20 -4.77 17.38
N LYS A 51 8.94 -4.39 17.17
CA LYS A 51 7.84 -4.55 18.14
C LYS A 51 7.27 -5.98 18.18
N GLY A 52 7.82 -6.91 17.41
CA GLY A 52 7.37 -8.30 17.33
C GLY A 52 6.10 -8.51 16.50
N LEU A 53 5.71 -7.53 15.69
CA LEU A 53 4.54 -7.59 14.84
C LEU A 53 4.89 -8.14 13.45
N ALA A 54 4.10 -9.08 12.95
CA ALA A 54 4.27 -9.59 11.60
C ALA A 54 3.90 -8.50 10.57
N CYS A 55 4.86 -8.13 9.75
CA CYS A 55 4.72 -7.10 8.72
C CYS A 55 5.45 -7.54 7.45
N TYR A 56 4.92 -7.17 6.29
CA TYR A 56 5.55 -7.48 5.01
C TYR A 56 5.31 -6.39 3.97
N ARG A 57 6.38 -5.98 3.31
CA ARG A 57 6.34 -4.95 2.26
C ARG A 57 6.18 -5.53 0.86
N LEU A 58 5.23 -5.00 0.13
CA LEU A 58 4.97 -5.24 -1.30
C LEU A 58 5.39 -4.00 -2.08
N ASP A 59 6.35 -4.14 -2.98
CA ASP A 59 6.89 -3.02 -3.76
C ASP A 59 7.25 -3.41 -5.19
N GLY A 60 7.82 -2.44 -5.93
CA GLY A 60 8.27 -2.68 -7.29
C GLY A 60 9.36 -3.74 -7.40
N ASP A 61 10.18 -3.94 -6.37
CA ASP A 61 11.33 -4.83 -6.46
C ASP A 61 10.90 -6.30 -6.31
N ASN A 62 9.96 -6.61 -5.40
CA ASN A 62 9.49 -7.99 -5.19
C ASN A 62 8.24 -8.38 -5.99
N VAL A 63 7.42 -7.42 -6.44
CA VAL A 63 6.22 -7.72 -7.24
C VAL A 63 6.48 -7.63 -8.74
N ARG A 64 7.17 -6.59 -9.21
CA ARG A 64 7.26 -6.26 -10.66
C ARG A 64 8.08 -7.27 -11.45
N PHE A 65 9.09 -7.89 -10.83
CA PHE A 65 9.94 -8.89 -11.49
C PHE A 65 9.47 -10.33 -11.25
N GLY A 66 8.47 -10.52 -10.38
CA GLY A 66 7.88 -11.82 -10.04
C GLY A 66 6.45 -11.93 -10.53
N LEU A 67 5.49 -11.68 -9.64
CA LEU A 67 4.05 -11.81 -9.88
C LEU A 67 3.54 -11.00 -11.07
N ASN A 68 4.09 -9.79 -11.27
CA ASN A 68 3.64 -8.83 -12.29
C ASN A 68 4.65 -8.66 -13.43
N LYS A 69 5.53 -9.65 -13.65
CA LYS A 69 6.57 -9.59 -14.70
C LYS A 69 6.05 -9.50 -16.13
N ASP A 70 4.79 -9.92 -16.33
CA ASP A 70 4.08 -9.87 -17.60
C ASP A 70 3.50 -8.47 -17.92
N LEU A 71 3.49 -7.55 -16.95
CA LEU A 71 2.83 -6.25 -17.07
C LEU A 71 3.80 -5.12 -17.45
N GLY A 72 3.43 -4.39 -18.50
CA GLY A 72 4.10 -3.16 -18.93
C GLY A 72 3.67 -1.91 -18.14
N PHE A 73 3.90 -0.74 -18.73
CA PHE A 73 3.56 0.56 -18.12
C PHE A 73 2.36 1.25 -18.77
N SER A 74 1.61 0.57 -19.64
CA SER A 74 0.38 1.09 -20.22
C SER A 74 -0.69 1.33 -19.15
N PRO A 75 -1.70 2.18 -19.37
CA PRO A 75 -2.78 2.39 -18.41
C PRO A 75 -3.46 1.08 -17.96
N LYS A 76 -3.75 0.17 -18.89
CA LYS A 76 -4.35 -1.14 -18.60
C LYS A 76 -3.44 -2.05 -17.77
N ASP A 77 -2.13 -2.05 -18.05
CA ASP A 77 -1.16 -2.80 -17.24
C ASP A 77 -1.00 -2.22 -15.85
N ARG A 78 -1.15 -0.90 -15.68
CA ARG A 78 -1.14 -0.24 -14.36
C ARG A 78 -2.35 -0.63 -13.54
N GLU A 79 -3.54 -0.60 -14.14
CA GLU A 79 -4.79 -1.04 -13.52
C GLU A 79 -4.66 -2.49 -13.03
N GLU A 80 -4.26 -3.41 -13.91
CA GLU A 80 -4.08 -4.83 -13.55
C GLU A 80 -2.97 -5.04 -12.51
N ASN A 81 -1.89 -4.27 -12.59
CA ASN A 81 -0.82 -4.29 -11.60
C ASN A 81 -1.37 -3.95 -10.21
N ILE A 82 -2.11 -2.84 -10.08
CA ILE A 82 -2.72 -2.41 -8.82
C ILE A 82 -3.76 -3.42 -8.33
N ARG A 83 -4.62 -3.94 -9.22
CA ARG A 83 -5.61 -4.97 -8.87
C ARG A 83 -4.95 -6.22 -8.29
N ARG A 84 -3.89 -6.75 -8.91
CA ARG A 84 -3.15 -7.92 -8.41
C ARG A 84 -2.52 -7.63 -7.04
N ILE A 85 -1.90 -6.46 -6.88
CA ILE A 85 -1.30 -6.05 -5.60
C ILE A 85 -2.36 -5.94 -4.51
N ALA A 86 -3.52 -5.39 -4.80
CA ALA A 86 -4.62 -5.25 -3.85
C ALA A 86 -5.11 -6.61 -3.34
N GLU A 87 -5.26 -7.60 -4.23
CA GLU A 87 -5.62 -8.97 -3.83
C GLU A 87 -4.53 -9.62 -2.97
N VAL A 88 -3.26 -9.45 -3.32
CA VAL A 88 -2.14 -9.99 -2.52
C VAL A 88 -2.08 -9.32 -1.15
N ALA A 89 -2.19 -7.99 -1.09
CA ALA A 89 -2.21 -7.24 0.17
C ALA A 89 -3.36 -7.70 1.06
N LYS A 90 -4.54 -7.93 0.47
CA LYS A 90 -5.69 -8.51 1.16
C LYS A 90 -5.38 -9.89 1.74
N LEU A 91 -4.71 -10.77 1.01
CA LEU A 91 -4.30 -12.09 1.52
C LEU A 91 -3.32 -11.98 2.70
N PHE A 92 -2.38 -11.03 2.64
CA PHE A 92 -1.49 -10.76 3.77
C PHE A 92 -2.26 -10.22 4.99
N ALA A 93 -3.17 -9.26 4.81
CA ALA A 93 -4.01 -8.76 5.88
C ALA A 93 -4.90 -9.87 6.48
N ASP A 94 -5.54 -10.69 5.65
CA ASP A 94 -6.35 -11.84 6.07
C ASP A 94 -5.54 -12.86 6.86
N SER A 95 -4.24 -12.99 6.55
CA SER A 95 -3.29 -13.84 7.28
C SER A 95 -2.84 -13.31 8.64
N THR A 96 -3.40 -12.20 9.13
CA THR A 96 -2.96 -11.42 10.32
C THR A 96 -1.63 -10.69 10.16
N THR A 97 -1.20 -10.40 8.94
CA THR A 97 0.03 -9.63 8.66
C THR A 97 -0.30 -8.17 8.32
N ILE A 98 0.53 -7.23 8.76
CA ILE A 98 0.45 -5.84 8.32
C ILE A 98 1.11 -5.72 6.94
N ALA A 99 0.32 -5.63 5.89
CA ALA A 99 0.80 -5.49 4.52
C ALA A 99 1.14 -4.02 4.22
N LEU A 100 2.37 -3.74 3.78
CA LEU A 100 2.79 -2.39 3.38
C LEU A 100 2.95 -2.32 1.87
N THR A 101 2.10 -1.59 1.16
CA THR A 101 2.23 -1.48 -0.32
C THR A 101 2.85 -0.14 -0.70
N SER A 102 3.94 -0.13 -1.46
CA SER A 102 4.67 1.11 -1.82
C SER A 102 4.68 1.42 -3.33
N PHE A 103 3.49 1.46 -3.94
CA PHE A 103 3.30 1.75 -5.36
C PHE A 103 2.88 3.21 -5.58
N ILE A 104 2.99 3.70 -6.82
CA ILE A 104 2.52 5.06 -7.14
C ILE A 104 0.99 5.14 -7.03
N SER A 105 0.27 4.11 -7.52
CA SER A 105 -1.19 4.03 -7.58
C SER A 105 -1.85 5.36 -7.97
N PRO A 106 -1.56 5.89 -9.17
CA PRO A 106 -1.86 7.28 -9.51
C PRO A 106 -3.35 7.58 -9.71
N TYR A 107 -4.17 6.56 -10.01
CA TYR A 107 -5.60 6.73 -10.28
C TYR A 107 -6.43 6.46 -9.02
N ALA A 108 -7.36 7.36 -8.72
CA ALA A 108 -8.25 7.24 -7.57
C ALA A 108 -9.15 6.02 -7.67
N ALA A 109 -9.61 5.69 -8.89
CA ALA A 109 -10.44 4.50 -9.13
C ALA A 109 -9.73 3.20 -8.73
N ASP A 110 -8.44 3.06 -9.04
CA ASP A 110 -7.66 1.85 -8.69
C ASP A 110 -7.46 1.73 -7.18
N ARG A 111 -7.24 2.86 -6.49
CA ARG A 111 -7.12 2.89 -5.02
C ARG A 111 -8.45 2.58 -4.35
N GLN A 112 -9.56 3.09 -4.90
CA GLN A 112 -10.90 2.78 -4.42
C GLN A 112 -11.22 1.29 -4.63
N LEU A 113 -10.89 0.71 -5.79
CA LEU A 113 -11.03 -0.72 -6.03
C LEU A 113 -10.27 -1.54 -4.98
N ALA A 114 -9.02 -1.16 -4.68
CA ALA A 114 -8.24 -1.81 -3.64
C ALA A 114 -8.91 -1.74 -2.26
N ARG A 115 -9.44 -0.57 -1.89
CA ARG A 115 -10.20 -0.36 -0.64
C ARG A 115 -11.48 -1.19 -0.59
N ASP A 116 -12.21 -1.27 -1.70
CA ASP A 116 -13.46 -2.04 -1.81
C ASP A 116 -13.20 -3.54 -1.67
N LEU A 117 -12.10 -4.04 -2.24
CA LEU A 117 -11.67 -5.44 -2.09
C LEU A 117 -11.41 -5.80 -0.62
N HIS A 118 -10.81 -4.90 0.16
CA HIS A 118 -10.58 -5.10 1.60
C HIS A 118 -11.88 -4.99 2.41
N SER A 119 -12.81 -4.16 1.94
CA SER A 119 -14.13 -3.98 2.55
C SER A 119 -15.06 -5.18 2.33
N HIS A 120 -14.81 -5.98 1.30
CA HIS A 120 -15.63 -7.14 0.96
C HIS A 120 -15.52 -8.27 2.01
N VAL A 121 -16.67 -8.64 2.57
CA VAL A 121 -16.85 -9.81 3.44
C VAL A 121 -17.79 -10.81 2.75
N PRO A 122 -17.44 -12.11 2.70
CA PRO A 122 -18.35 -13.14 2.18
C PRO A 122 -19.68 -13.14 2.95
N LYS A 123 -20.82 -13.30 2.25
CA LYS A 123 -22.17 -13.20 2.84
C LYS A 123 -22.41 -14.15 4.02
N ASP A 124 -21.77 -15.31 4.00
CA ASP A 124 -21.92 -16.35 5.02
C ASP A 124 -20.78 -16.33 6.06
N SER A 125 -19.96 -15.27 6.09
CA SER A 125 -18.89 -15.08 7.08
C SER A 125 -19.32 -14.14 8.20
N SER A 126 -18.90 -14.44 9.43
CA SER A 126 -18.98 -13.54 10.59
C SER A 126 -17.83 -12.52 10.66
N ASP A 127 -16.97 -12.49 9.65
CA ASP A 127 -15.79 -11.64 9.62
C ASP A 127 -16.13 -10.16 9.48
N SER A 128 -15.29 -9.30 10.05
CA SER A 128 -15.29 -7.87 9.75
C SER A 128 -14.48 -7.55 8.48
N PRO A 129 -14.75 -6.40 7.83
CA PRO A 129 -13.88 -5.84 6.80
C PRO A 129 -12.40 -5.79 7.21
N LEU A 130 -11.50 -6.03 6.26
CA LEU A 130 -10.07 -5.84 6.51
C LEU A 130 -9.75 -4.33 6.51
N PRO A 131 -9.06 -3.80 7.53
CA PRO A 131 -8.70 -2.38 7.57
C PRO A 131 -7.76 -2.01 6.41
N PHE A 132 -8.09 -0.92 5.74
CA PHE A 132 -7.30 -0.33 4.65
C PHE A 132 -6.97 1.11 5.00
N ILE A 133 -5.68 1.41 5.12
CA ILE A 133 -5.15 2.69 5.57
C ILE A 133 -4.38 3.31 4.41
N GLU A 134 -4.99 4.24 3.70
CA GLU A 134 -4.36 4.99 2.63
C GLU A 134 -3.45 6.07 3.22
N VAL A 135 -2.15 5.97 2.90
CA VAL A 135 -1.12 6.92 3.30
C VAL A 135 -0.70 7.73 2.09
N PHE A 136 -1.11 8.99 2.05
CA PHE A 136 -0.69 9.92 1.01
C PHE A 136 0.68 10.50 1.34
N VAL A 137 1.72 10.04 0.63
CA VAL A 137 3.07 10.60 0.70
C VAL A 137 3.18 11.70 -0.34
N ASP A 138 2.82 12.89 0.10
CA ASP A 138 2.71 14.12 -0.67
C ASP A 138 4.06 14.82 -0.78
N ILE A 139 4.30 15.39 -1.96
CA ILE A 139 5.45 16.20 -2.28
C ILE A 139 5.15 17.01 -3.54
N PRO A 140 5.57 18.29 -3.64
CA PRO A 140 5.55 19.00 -4.89
C PRO A 140 6.42 18.30 -5.95
N VAL A 141 5.95 18.22 -7.20
CA VAL A 141 6.70 17.58 -8.30
C VAL A 141 8.12 18.14 -8.44
N ALA A 142 8.30 19.45 -8.26
CA ALA A 142 9.60 20.11 -8.33
C ALA A 142 10.59 19.61 -7.25
N GLU A 143 10.11 19.26 -6.05
CA GLU A 143 10.95 18.70 -5.00
C GLU A 143 11.24 17.21 -5.25
N ALA A 144 10.28 16.47 -5.80
CA ALA A 144 10.51 15.08 -6.24
C ALA A 144 11.56 15.00 -7.36
N GLU A 145 11.53 15.95 -8.30
CA GLU A 145 12.53 16.09 -9.37
C GLU A 145 13.94 16.38 -8.84
N LYS A 146 14.07 17.17 -7.77
CA LYS A 146 15.38 17.43 -7.15
C LYS A 146 15.96 16.17 -6.49
N ARG A 147 15.11 15.30 -5.94
CA ARG A 147 15.54 14.05 -5.29
C ARG A 147 16.04 13.03 -6.32
N ASP A 148 15.33 12.88 -7.44
CA ASP A 148 15.49 11.92 -8.56
C ASP A 148 16.62 10.86 -8.42
N PRO A 149 16.56 9.95 -7.43
CA PRO A 149 17.68 9.07 -7.11
C PRO A 149 17.95 8.02 -8.20
N LYS A 150 16.97 7.78 -9.07
CA LYS A 150 17.02 6.82 -10.18
C LYS A 150 17.15 7.52 -11.55
N GLY A 151 17.25 8.85 -11.60
CA GLY A 151 17.34 9.62 -12.85
C GLY A 151 16.09 9.52 -13.74
N LEU A 152 14.94 9.13 -13.18
CA LEU A 152 13.71 8.86 -13.93
C LEU A 152 13.01 10.15 -14.35
N TYR A 153 13.03 11.18 -13.49
CA TYR A 153 12.46 12.49 -13.83
C TYR A 153 13.24 13.15 -14.96
N LYS A 154 14.58 13.08 -14.92
CA LYS A 154 15.44 13.58 -16.01
C LYS A 154 15.10 12.91 -17.35
N LYS A 155 14.99 11.58 -17.35
CA LYS A 155 14.63 10.79 -18.56
C LYS A 155 13.21 11.09 -19.04
N ALA A 156 12.26 11.28 -18.13
CA ALA A 156 10.89 11.66 -18.46
C ALA A 156 10.82 13.04 -19.13
N ARG A 157 11.55 14.04 -18.60
CA ARG A 157 11.66 15.38 -19.18
C ARG A 157 12.34 15.37 -20.55
N ALA A 158 13.29 14.46 -20.77
CA ALA A 158 13.94 14.24 -22.06
C ALA A 158 13.06 13.46 -23.08
N GLY A 159 11.87 12.99 -22.67
CA GLY A 159 10.97 12.20 -23.53
C GLY A 159 11.37 10.74 -23.71
N GLU A 160 12.40 10.27 -23.01
CA GLU A 160 12.88 8.88 -23.05
C GLU A 160 11.91 7.93 -22.33
N ILE A 161 11.22 8.41 -21.30
CA ILE A 161 10.16 7.68 -20.59
C ILE A 161 8.82 8.33 -20.89
N LYS A 162 7.96 7.61 -21.61
CA LYS A 162 6.59 8.02 -21.91
C LYS A 162 5.68 7.78 -20.72
N GLU A 163 4.61 8.57 -20.63
CA GLU A 163 3.53 8.43 -19.63
C GLU A 163 4.03 8.41 -18.17
N PHE A 164 5.02 9.23 -17.85
CA PHE A 164 5.60 9.30 -16.52
C PHE A 164 4.71 10.12 -15.58
N THR A 165 4.29 9.52 -14.47
CA THR A 165 3.40 10.14 -13.49
C THR A 165 3.97 11.44 -12.92
N GLY A 166 3.18 12.52 -12.99
CA GLY A 166 3.55 13.87 -12.57
C GLY A 166 4.26 14.71 -13.63
N ILE A 167 4.59 14.13 -14.80
CA ILE A 167 5.24 14.84 -15.92
C ILE A 167 4.40 14.75 -17.19
N SER A 168 4.16 13.54 -17.68
CA SER A 168 3.41 13.27 -18.92
C SER A 168 2.21 12.35 -18.70
N ALA A 169 1.95 11.93 -17.45
CA ALA A 169 0.73 11.24 -17.00
C ALA A 169 0.24 11.83 -15.66
N PRO A 170 -1.06 11.80 -15.37
CA PRO A 170 -1.61 12.41 -14.16
C PRO A 170 -1.27 11.63 -12.89
N TYR A 171 -1.36 12.33 -11.75
CA TYR A 171 -1.46 11.76 -10.42
C TYR A 171 -2.69 12.37 -9.75
N GLU A 172 -3.69 11.56 -9.44
CA GLU A 172 -4.92 11.99 -8.77
C GLU A 172 -4.70 11.88 -7.26
N ALA A 173 -4.41 13.01 -6.62
CA ALA A 173 -4.16 13.05 -5.18
C ALA A 173 -5.38 12.53 -4.38
N PRO A 174 -5.17 11.73 -3.32
CA PRO A 174 -6.27 11.31 -2.46
C PRO A 174 -6.95 12.50 -1.79
N GLU A 175 -8.28 12.57 -1.86
CA GLU A 175 -9.05 13.62 -1.18
C GLU A 175 -9.18 13.37 0.33
N LYS A 176 -9.18 12.09 0.75
CA LYS A 176 -9.46 11.65 2.12
C LYS A 176 -8.60 10.45 2.52
N ALA A 177 -7.28 10.61 2.41
CA ALA A 177 -6.35 9.61 2.94
C ALA A 177 -6.47 9.53 4.47
N GLU A 178 -6.34 8.32 5.03
CA GLU A 178 -6.30 8.11 6.48
C GLU A 178 -5.09 8.80 7.14
N VAL A 179 -3.95 8.85 6.44
CA VAL A 179 -2.74 9.56 6.87
C VAL A 179 -2.19 10.36 5.69
N HIS A 180 -1.91 11.66 5.91
CA HIS A 180 -1.32 12.54 4.90
C HIS A 180 0.03 13.06 5.40
N ILE A 181 1.09 12.79 4.63
CA ILE A 181 2.48 13.09 4.98
C ILE A 181 3.06 14.04 3.93
N HIS A 182 3.47 15.24 4.35
CA HIS A 182 4.22 16.18 3.51
C HIS A 182 5.72 15.86 3.59
N SER A 183 6.17 14.95 2.72
CA SER A 183 7.48 14.30 2.83
C SER A 183 8.69 15.22 2.65
N GLU A 184 8.51 16.45 2.16
CA GLU A 184 9.57 17.47 2.12
C GLU A 184 9.77 18.22 3.44
N ARG A 185 8.83 18.07 4.38
CA ARG A 185 8.83 18.74 5.70
C ARG A 185 8.81 17.76 6.87
N THR A 186 8.59 16.47 6.58
CA THR A 186 8.49 15.41 7.58
C THR A 186 9.66 14.46 7.40
N SER A 187 10.41 14.21 8.48
CA SER A 187 11.45 13.19 8.51
C SER A 187 10.85 11.78 8.38
N VAL A 188 11.69 10.79 8.08
CA VAL A 188 11.23 9.40 7.95
C VAL A 188 10.73 8.88 9.30
N GLU A 189 11.39 9.26 10.38
CA GLU A 189 11.05 8.88 11.75
C GLU A 189 9.70 9.46 12.17
N GLU A 190 9.46 10.74 11.89
CA GLU A 190 8.16 11.38 12.15
C GLU A 190 7.05 10.73 11.31
N ALA A 191 7.31 10.43 10.04
CA ALA A 191 6.36 9.74 9.17
C ALA A 191 5.98 8.36 9.71
N VAL A 192 6.95 7.59 10.23
CA VAL A 192 6.69 6.31 10.89
C VAL A 192 5.81 6.52 12.12
N VAL A 193 6.13 7.50 12.98
CA VAL A 193 5.34 7.82 14.18
C VAL A 193 3.90 8.17 13.81
N MET A 194 3.68 9.02 12.80
CA MET A 194 2.33 9.38 12.34
C MET A 194 1.50 8.14 11.96
N ILE A 195 2.11 7.20 11.22
CA ILE A 195 1.41 5.98 10.80
C ILE A 195 1.16 5.07 11.99
N THR A 196 2.15 4.83 12.85
CA THR A 196 1.98 3.93 14.00
C THR A 196 0.95 4.46 14.99
N THR A 197 0.96 5.77 15.26
CA THR A 197 -0.05 6.42 16.12
C THR A 197 -1.45 6.21 15.56
N TYR A 198 -1.64 6.43 14.25
CA TYR A 198 -2.94 6.16 13.62
C TYR A 198 -3.38 4.69 13.80
N LEU A 199 -2.47 3.74 13.59
CA LEU A 199 -2.78 2.31 13.74
C LEU A 199 -3.10 1.93 15.20
N GLU A 200 -2.42 2.54 16.18
CA GLU A 200 -2.69 2.37 17.61
C GLU A 200 -4.06 2.95 18.00
N GLU A 201 -4.38 4.18 17.58
CA GLU A 201 -5.67 4.83 17.83
C GLU A 201 -6.86 4.06 17.24
N ARG A 202 -6.64 3.33 16.15
CA ARG A 202 -7.64 2.45 15.52
C ARG A 202 -7.70 1.05 16.13
N GLY A 203 -6.89 0.76 17.15
CA GLY A 203 -6.84 -0.55 17.79
C GLY A 203 -6.37 -1.66 16.83
N LEU A 204 -5.48 -1.31 15.90
CA LEU A 204 -4.87 -2.25 14.95
C LEU A 204 -3.52 -2.77 15.45
N LEU A 205 -2.84 -2.00 16.32
CA LEU A 205 -1.65 -2.45 17.02
C LEU A 205 -2.00 -2.68 18.50
N GLU A 206 -1.84 -3.91 18.97
CA GLU A 206 -1.81 -4.20 20.40
C GLU A 206 -0.37 -4.02 20.88
N VAL A 207 -0.05 -2.84 21.40
CA VAL A 207 1.25 -2.62 22.03
C VAL A 207 1.22 -3.35 23.37
N LYS A 208 2.04 -4.40 23.50
CA LYS A 208 2.32 -4.99 24.81
C LYS A 208 3.00 -3.93 25.67
N SER A 209 2.32 -3.49 26.72
CA SER A 209 2.92 -2.76 27.83
C SER A 209 3.86 -3.62 28.65
#